data_AF-A0A350DDD1-F1
#
_entry.id   AF-A0A350DDD1-F1
#
_cell.length_a   1.000
_cell.length_b   1.000
_cell.length_c   1.000
_cell.angle_alpha   90.00
_cell.angle_beta   90.00
_cell.angle_gamma   90.00
#
_symmetry.space_group_name_H-M   'P 1'
#
loop_
_entity.id
_entity.type
_entity.pdbx_description
1 polymer ?
#
loop_
_entity_poly.entity_id
_entity_poly.type
_entity_poly.pdbx_seq_one_letter_code
_entity_poly.pdbx_strand_id
1 'polypeptide(L)'
;MAKDNPALPSRDRLNPVVFHGSVAGILVFLIVTMLFTEQAGAFFDAGLAWVSKTFGWYYMLAIVAYLVFVVFIGMSRFGSIRLGPDHSRPEFSLLSWSAMLFAAGIGIDLLFFSVAEPVAHYLAPPDLT
;
A
#
# COMPACT_ATOMS: atom_id res chain seq x y z
N MET A 1 -33.17 -9.48 -28.23
CA MET A 1 -33.95 -9.97 -27.07
C MET A 1 -32.95 -10.35 -25.98
N ALA A 2 -32.44 -9.36 -25.26
CA ALA A 2 -31.56 -9.57 -24.10
C ALA A 2 -32.46 -9.86 -22.89
N LYS A 3 -32.19 -10.94 -22.16
CA LYS A 3 -32.86 -11.21 -20.88
C LYS A 3 -32.24 -10.28 -19.84
N ASP A 4 -33.00 -9.29 -19.39
CA ASP A 4 -32.73 -8.60 -18.13
C ASP A 4 -32.82 -9.63 -17.00
N ASN A 5 -31.67 -9.98 -16.43
CA ASN A 5 -31.62 -10.75 -15.20
C ASN A 5 -31.75 -9.76 -14.03
N PRO A 6 -32.83 -9.76 -13.23
CA PRO A 6 -32.93 -8.88 -12.09
C PRO A 6 -31.84 -9.29 -11.10
N ALA A 7 -30.83 -8.43 -10.92
CA ALA A 7 -29.82 -8.62 -9.89
C ALA A 7 -30.53 -8.63 -8.53
N LEU A 8 -30.66 -9.83 -7.95
CA LEU A 8 -31.20 -9.98 -6.61
C LEU A 8 -30.30 -9.17 -5.66
N PRO A 9 -30.86 -8.35 -4.75
CA PRO A 9 -30.05 -7.60 -3.79
C PRO A 9 -29.28 -8.59 -2.93
N SER A 10 -27.99 -8.72 -3.19
CA SER A 10 -27.04 -9.37 -2.31
C SER A 10 -27.12 -8.64 -0.98
N ARG A 11 -27.64 -9.33 0.06
CA ARG A 11 -27.53 -8.83 1.42
C ARG A 11 -26.05 -8.70 1.71
N ASP A 12 -25.55 -7.47 1.80
CA ASP A 12 -24.24 -7.17 2.36
C ASP A 12 -24.22 -7.68 3.80
N ARG A 13 -23.72 -8.89 3.98
CA ARG A 13 -23.53 -9.49 5.30
C ARG A 13 -22.09 -9.25 5.69
N LEU A 14 -21.89 -8.44 6.72
CA LEU A 14 -20.61 -8.36 7.42
C LEU A 14 -20.16 -9.78 7.78
N ASN A 15 -18.92 -10.13 7.46
CA ASN A 15 -18.32 -11.35 7.97
C ASN A 15 -18.02 -11.13 9.46
N PRO A 16 -18.83 -11.71 10.38
CA PRO A 16 -18.76 -11.34 11.78
C PRO A 16 -17.44 -11.80 12.42
N VAL A 17 -16.86 -12.90 11.92
CA VAL A 17 -15.60 -13.44 12.44
C VAL A 17 -14.44 -12.49 12.14
N VAL A 18 -14.35 -12.02 10.89
CA VAL A 18 -13.30 -11.08 10.48
C VAL A 18 -13.51 -9.73 11.16
N PHE A 19 -14.75 -9.22 11.16
CA PHE A 19 -15.05 -7.91 11.74
C PHE A 19 -14.72 -7.86 13.24
N HIS A 20 -15.26 -8.78 14.04
CA HIS A 20 -15.01 -8.78 15.48
C HIS A 20 -13.58 -9.16 15.83
N GLY A 21 -12.97 -10.09 15.08
CA GLY A 21 -11.57 -10.45 15.26
C GLY A 21 -10.63 -9.27 15.02
N SER A 22 -10.82 -8.53 13.92
CA SER A 22 -10.02 -7.34 13.61
C SER A 22 -10.24 -6.22 14.62
N VAL A 23 -11.50 -5.93 14.99
CA VAL A 23 -11.80 -4.88 15.99
C VAL A 23 -11.20 -5.20 17.34
N ALA A 24 -11.36 -6.44 17.84
CA ALA A 24 -10.78 -6.85 19.10
C ALA A 24 -9.25 -6.78 19.06
N GLY A 25 -8.62 -7.25 17.97
CA GLY A 25 -7.18 -7.19 17.78
C GLY A 25 -6.64 -5.76 17.80
N ILE A 26 -7.29 -4.85 17.07
CA ILE A 26 -6.91 -3.42 17.03
C ILE A 26 -7.06 -2.79 18.42
N LEU A 27 -8.18 -3.01 19.11
CA LEU A 27 -8.41 -2.43 20.43
C LEU A 27 -7.41 -2.94 21.47
N VAL A 28 -7.11 -4.24 21.48
CA VAL A 28 -6.11 -4.82 22.38
C VAL A 28 -4.74 -4.25 22.09
N PHE A 29 -4.35 -4.16 20.81
CA PHE A 29 -3.07 -3.57 20.41
C PHE A 29 -2.95 -2.11 20.89
N LEU A 30 -3.98 -1.30 20.68
CA LEU A 30 -4.00 0.11 21.12
C LEU A 30 -3.91 0.23 22.65
N ILE A 31 -4.71 -0.54 23.40
CA ILE A 31 -4.71 -0.49 24.86
C ILE A 31 -3.33 -0.90 25.41
N VAL A 32 -2.75 -1.99 24.91
CA VAL A 32 -1.44 -2.47 25.39
C VAL A 32 -0.33 -1.45 25.09
N THR A 33 -0.29 -0.92 23.87
CA THR A 33 0.74 0.07 23.47
C THR A 33 0.60 1.42 24.19
N MET A 34 -0.63 1.83 24.53
CA MET A 34 -0.88 3.04 25.32
C MET A 34 -0.52 2.87 26.80
N LEU A 35 -0.72 1.69 27.38
CA LEU A 35 -0.38 1.44 28.79
C LEU A 35 1.12 1.22 29.02
N PHE A 36 1.84 0.68 28.02
CA PHE A 36 3.25 0.31 28.10
C PHE A 36 4.09 1.01 27.02
N THR A 37 3.98 2.34 26.91
CA THR A 37 4.55 3.10 25.79
C THR A 37 6.06 2.97 25.68
N GLU A 38 6.81 3.04 26.79
CA GLU A 38 8.28 2.92 26.76
C GLU A 38 8.74 1.52 26.31
N GLN A 39 8.13 0.46 26.87
CA GLN A 39 8.48 -0.91 26.50
C GLN A 39 8.06 -1.22 25.07
N ALA A 40 6.91 -0.71 24.62
CA ALA A 40 6.46 -0.82 23.25
C ALA A 40 7.43 -0.14 22.28
N GLY A 41 7.87 1.09 22.58
CA GLY A 41 8.88 1.80 21.80
C GLY A 41 10.18 1.00 21.67
N ALA A 42 10.75 0.57 22.79
CA ALA A 42 11.98 -0.24 22.80
C ALA A 42 11.82 -1.56 22.02
N PHE A 43 10.65 -2.19 22.12
CA PHE A 43 10.35 -3.41 21.36
C PHE A 43 10.28 -3.15 19.84
N PHE A 44 9.59 -2.07 19.42
CA PHE A 44 9.49 -1.71 18.01
C PHE A 44 10.83 -1.29 17.42
N ASP A 45 11.64 -0.53 18.17
CA ASP A 45 12.99 -0.11 17.73
C ASP A 45 13.91 -1.32 17.58
N ALA A 46 13.90 -2.25 18.54
CA ALA A 46 14.66 -3.49 18.45
C ALA A 46 14.21 -4.35 17.25
N GLY A 47 12.90 -4.44 17.03
CA GLY A 47 12.32 -5.13 15.88
C GLY A 47 12.72 -4.50 14.56
N LEU A 48 12.60 -3.17 14.43
CA LEU A 48 12.99 -2.41 13.25
C LEU A 48 14.49 -2.58 12.95
N ALA A 49 15.35 -2.46 13.96
CA ALA A 49 16.79 -2.66 13.81
C ALA A 49 17.13 -4.09 13.35
N TRP A 50 16.46 -5.10 13.90
CA TRP A 50 16.65 -6.50 13.51
C TRP A 50 16.20 -6.75 12.07
N VAL A 51 14.98 -6.33 11.71
CA VAL A 51 14.45 -6.47 10.35
C VAL A 51 15.34 -5.74 9.34
N SER A 52 15.73 -4.51 9.64
CA SER A 52 16.57 -3.71 8.73
C SER A 52 17.94 -4.36 8.51
N LYS A 53 18.54 -4.92 9.56
CA LYS A 53 19.84 -5.60 9.48
C LYS A 53 19.76 -6.93 8.75
N THR A 54 18.73 -7.74 8.98
CA THR A 54 18.63 -9.11 8.44
C THR A 54 17.96 -9.15 7.06
N PHE A 55 16.91 -8.34 6.85
CA PHE A 55 16.09 -8.35 5.65
C PHE A 55 16.28 -7.12 4.75
N GLY A 56 17.13 -6.14 5.13
CA GLY A 56 17.32 -4.91 4.33
C GLY A 56 17.78 -5.18 2.90
N TRP A 57 18.71 -6.11 2.68
CA TRP A 57 19.16 -6.49 1.34
C TRP A 57 18.03 -7.12 0.50
N TYR A 58 17.21 -7.96 1.14
CA TYR A 58 16.07 -8.62 0.49
C TYR A 58 15.00 -7.58 0.13
N TYR A 59 14.73 -6.63 1.02
CA TYR A 59 13.80 -5.53 0.81
C TYR A 59 14.22 -4.69 -0.41
N MET A 60 15.49 -4.31 -0.51
CA MET A 60 16.01 -3.55 -1.66
C MET A 60 15.93 -4.36 -2.96
N LEU A 61 16.28 -5.65 -2.93
CA LEU A 61 16.17 -6.53 -4.09
C LEU A 61 14.71 -6.67 -4.55
N ALA A 62 13.78 -6.84 -3.60
CA ALA A 62 12.36 -6.99 -3.89
C ALA A 62 11.78 -5.72 -4.55
N ILE A 63 12.12 -4.53 -4.06
CA ILE A 63 11.70 -3.26 -4.67
C ILE A 63 12.18 -3.18 -6.13
N VAL A 64 13.46 -3.43 -6.37
CA VAL A 64 14.03 -3.40 -7.72
C VAL A 64 13.38 -4.47 -8.60
N ALA A 65 13.16 -5.68 -8.07
CA ALA A 65 12.52 -6.76 -8.80
C ALA A 65 11.06 -6.42 -9.18
N TYR A 66 10.27 -5.82 -8.28
CA TYR A 66 8.91 -5.40 -8.57
C TYR A 66 8.87 -4.27 -9.61
N LEU A 67 9.80 -3.30 -9.53
CA LEU A 67 9.91 -2.25 -10.52
C LEU A 67 10.21 -2.82 -11.91
N VAL A 68 11.24 -3.67 -12.01
CA VAL A 68 11.62 -4.35 -13.25
C VAL A 68 10.46 -5.19 -13.77
N PHE A 69 9.77 -5.92 -12.89
CA PHE A 69 8.63 -6.75 -13.25
C PHE A 69 7.49 -5.91 -13.86
N VAL A 70 7.09 -4.81 -13.23
CA VAL A 70 6.00 -3.95 -13.74
C VAL A 70 6.39 -3.30 -15.06
N VAL A 71 7.62 -2.81 -15.20
CA VAL A 71 8.13 -2.24 -16.47
C VAL A 71 8.16 -3.32 -17.56
N PHE A 72 8.64 -4.52 -17.24
CA PHE A 72 8.67 -5.64 -18.17
C PHE A 72 7.26 -6.00 -18.64
N ILE A 73 6.30 -6.15 -17.72
CA ILE A 73 4.90 -6.44 -18.07
C ILE A 73 4.34 -5.34 -18.98
N GLY A 74 4.58 -4.06 -18.65
CA GLY A 74 4.11 -2.92 -19.44
C GLY A 74 4.69 -2.86 -20.86
N MET A 75 5.96 -3.24 -21.05
CA MET A 75 6.61 -3.26 -22.37
C MET A 75 6.40 -4.57 -23.15
N SER A 76 5.97 -5.63 -22.47
CA SER A 76 5.72 -6.94 -23.09
C SER A 76 4.38 -7.01 -23.82
N ARG A 77 4.14 -8.13 -24.52
CA ARG A 77 2.83 -8.48 -25.08
C ARG A 77 1.69 -8.53 -24.07
N PHE A 78 2.00 -8.66 -22.77
CA PHE A 78 0.98 -8.71 -21.73
C PHE A 78 0.39 -7.32 -21.43
N GLY A 79 1.13 -6.25 -21.72
CA GLY A 79 0.64 -4.87 -21.55
C GLY A 79 -0.47 -4.47 -22.52
N SER A 80 -0.68 -5.21 -23.61
CA SER A 80 -1.78 -4.97 -24.55
C SER A 80 -3.09 -5.65 -24.16
N ILE A 81 -3.07 -6.48 -23.11
CA ILE A 81 -4.26 -7.20 -22.62
C ILE A 81 -5.16 -6.20 -21.88
N ARG A 82 -6.43 -6.13 -22.28
CA ARG A 82 -7.44 -5.31 -21.60
C ARG A 82 -7.93 -6.03 -20.35
N LEU A 83 -7.97 -5.31 -19.22
CA LEU A 83 -8.51 -5.80 -17.95
C LEU A 83 -10.04 -5.72 -17.98
N GLY A 84 -10.68 -6.66 -18.68
CA GLY A 84 -12.13 -6.74 -18.86
C GLY A 84 -12.48 -7.60 -20.08
N PRO A 85 -13.77 -7.69 -20.44
CA PRO A 85 -14.17 -8.36 -21.68
C PRO A 85 -13.46 -7.77 -22.91
N ASP A 86 -13.27 -8.55 -23.98
CA ASP A 86 -12.48 -8.16 -25.17
C ASP A 86 -12.95 -6.85 -25.83
N HIS A 87 -14.23 -6.53 -25.69
CA HIS A 87 -14.89 -5.35 -26.24
C HIS A 87 -15.06 -4.22 -25.22
N SER A 88 -14.42 -4.32 -24.05
CA SER A 88 -14.46 -3.29 -23.01
C SER A 88 -13.79 -2.00 -23.49
N ARG A 89 -14.42 -0.88 -23.14
CA ARG A 89 -13.91 0.48 -23.36
C ARG A 89 -13.64 1.12 -21.99
N PRO A 90 -12.66 2.03 -21.89
CA PRO A 90 -12.43 2.76 -20.65
C PRO A 90 -13.70 3.49 -20.19
N GLU A 91 -14.09 3.30 -18.93
CA GLU A 91 -15.24 4.00 -18.34
C GLU A 91 -14.93 5.47 -18.06
N PHE A 92 -13.67 5.79 -17.76
CA PHE A 92 -13.18 7.13 -17.47
C PHE A 92 -12.24 7.62 -18.57
N SER A 93 -12.23 8.94 -18.80
CA SER A 93 -11.23 9.56 -19.68
C SER A 93 -9.82 9.38 -19.09
N LEU A 94 -8.79 9.38 -19.93
CA LEU A 94 -7.40 9.22 -19.47
C LEU A 94 -7.01 10.26 -18.42
N LEU A 95 -7.48 11.51 -18.55
CA LEU A 95 -7.22 12.55 -17.57
C LEU A 95 -7.87 12.25 -16.22
N SER A 96 -9.14 11.85 -16.23
CA SER A 96 -9.88 11.49 -15.00
C SER A 96 -9.27 10.25 -14.34
N TRP A 97 -8.89 9.25 -15.13
CA TRP A 97 -8.24 8.04 -14.64
C TRP A 97 -6.88 8.32 -13.99
N SER A 98 -6.02 9.11 -14.64
CA SER A 98 -4.73 9.51 -14.09
C SER A 98 -4.90 10.33 -12.80
N ALA A 99 -5.90 11.22 -12.74
CA ALA A 99 -6.21 11.98 -11.55
C ALA A 99 -6.66 11.08 -10.38
N MET A 100 -7.46 10.04 -10.64
CA MET A 100 -7.87 9.07 -9.63
C MET A 100 -6.67 8.26 -9.10
N LEU A 101 -5.76 7.81 -9.97
CA LEU A 101 -4.55 7.12 -9.54
C LEU A 101 -3.64 8.01 -8.68
N PHE A 102 -3.50 9.28 -9.06
CA PHE A 102 -2.75 10.25 -8.28
C PHE A 102 -3.40 10.47 -6.91
N ALA A 103 -4.72 10.70 -6.85
CA ALA A 103 -5.44 10.89 -5.60
C ALA A 103 -5.39 9.64 -4.68
N ALA A 104 -5.40 8.44 -5.25
CA ALA A 104 -5.30 7.20 -4.49
C ALA A 104 -3.87 6.94 -3.97
N GLY A 105 -2.84 7.39 -4.68
CA GLY A 105 -1.43 7.12 -4.35
C GLY A 105 -0.73 8.19 -3.52
N ILE A 106 -1.16 9.45 -3.63
CA ILE A 106 -0.52 10.60 -2.96
C ILE A 106 -1.13 10.75 -1.56
N GLY A 107 -0.43 10.20 -0.58
CA GLY A 107 -0.84 10.22 0.82
C GLY A 107 -0.34 11.44 1.62
N ILE A 108 -0.70 11.46 2.90
CA ILE A 108 -0.20 12.42 3.90
C ILE A 108 1.34 12.41 4.00
N ASP A 109 1.97 11.27 3.69
CA ASP A 109 3.41 11.09 3.75
C ASP A 109 4.17 12.09 2.89
N LEU A 110 3.67 12.44 1.70
CA LEU A 110 4.33 13.43 0.85
C LEU A 110 4.26 14.84 1.45
N LEU A 111 3.18 15.20 2.13
CA LEU A 111 3.08 16.50 2.80
C LEU A 111 4.05 16.60 3.99
N PHE A 112 4.29 15.49 4.68
CA PHE A 112 5.23 15.43 5.81
C PHE A 112 6.69 15.34 5.33
N PHE A 113 7.01 14.31 4.54
CA PHE A 113 8.37 14.00 4.14
C PHE A 113 8.93 14.91 3.04
N SER A 114 8.10 15.62 2.24
CA SER A 114 8.60 16.58 1.24
C SER A 114 9.45 17.71 1.84
N VAL A 115 9.25 18.05 3.12
CA VAL A 115 10.07 19.02 3.85
C VAL A 115 10.98 18.33 4.85
N ALA A 116 10.45 17.33 5.60
CA ALA A 116 11.21 16.68 6.65
C ALA A 116 12.44 15.93 6.13
N GLU A 117 12.30 15.17 5.04
CA GLU A 117 13.40 14.35 4.51
C GLU A 117 14.54 15.20 3.91
N PRO A 118 14.29 16.22 3.07
CA PRO A 118 15.37 17.09 2.57
C PRO A 118 16.09 17.84 3.69
N VAL A 119 15.36 18.35 4.69
CA VAL A 119 15.97 19.05 5.83
C VAL A 119 16.81 18.09 6.65
N ALA A 120 16.32 16.86 6.90
CA ALA A 120 17.07 15.84 7.61
C ALA A 120 18.37 15.49 6.88
N HIS A 121 18.33 15.27 5.56
CA HIS A 121 19.52 14.99 4.77
C HIS A 121 20.47 16.19 4.62
N TYR A 122 19.94 17.42 4.68
CA TYR A 122 20.76 18.63 4.68
C TYR A 122 21.52 18.80 6.01
N LEU A 123 20.86 18.56 7.14
CA LEU A 123 21.42 18.69 8.48
C LEU A 123 22.33 17.51 8.87
N ALA A 124 22.01 16.32 8.38
CA ALA A 124 22.76 15.08 8.58
C ALA A 124 22.96 14.38 7.22
N PRO A 125 23.96 14.82 6.43
CA PRO A 125 24.26 14.20 5.15
C PRO A 125 24.63 12.73 5.37
N PRO A 126 24.14 11.79 4.54
CA PRO A 126 24.60 10.41 4.59
C PRO A 126 26.11 10.37 4.30
N ASP A 127 26.87 9.67 5.12
CA ASP A 127 28.33 9.54 4.99
C ASP A 127 28.70 8.92 3.63
N LEU A 128 29.72 9.48 2.97
CA LEU A 128 30.26 9.01 1.68
C LEU A 128 31.27 7.85 1.82
N THR A 129 31.39 7.26 3.02
CA THR A 129 32.40 6.24 3.35
C THR A 129 31.79 4.94 3.83
#